data_AF-A0A9E1UX72-F1
#
_entry.id   AF-A0A9E1UX72-F1
#
_cell.length_a   1.000
_cell.length_b   1.000
_cell.length_c   1.000
_cell.angle_alpha   90.00
_cell.angle_beta   90.00
_cell.angle_gamma   90.00
#
_symmetry.space_group_name_H-M   'P 1'
#
loop_
_entity.id
_entity.type
_entity.pdbx_description
1 polymer ?
#
loop_
_entity_poly.entity_id
_entity_poly.type
_entity_poly.pdbx_seq_one_letter_code
_entity_poly.pdbx_strand_id
1 'polypeptide(L)'
;MKIVLAPDSFKGNMRSPQVCAELAAGVLAALPGAEIVSVPMADGGEGTTDSVAAATGAELHEVTVHGPLGRPVQAQFALLPDRTAVAEMAAASGIELLGSDELNPLRTSTLGTGEQLRAMLDMGARRIVLGIGGSATVDGGAGMAQGLGYRLLDAAGIDLEPGAAALSGLATIDASGAHPRLRECA
;
A
#
# COMPACT_ATOMS: atom_id res chain seq x y z
N MET A 1 36.36 5.09 -7.92
CA MET A 1 35.30 4.94 -8.96
C MET A 1 33.98 4.97 -8.24
N LYS A 2 32.99 5.71 -8.74
CA LYS A 2 31.65 5.79 -8.14
C LYS A 2 30.69 4.88 -8.92
N ILE A 3 29.98 4.01 -8.23
CA ILE A 3 29.08 3.00 -8.82
C ILE A 3 27.69 3.17 -8.21
N VAL A 4 26.68 3.33 -9.06
CA VAL A 4 25.28 3.38 -8.65
C VAL A 4 24.68 1.99 -8.84
N LEU A 5 24.08 1.44 -7.79
CA LEU A 5 23.36 0.17 -7.81
C LEU A 5 21.87 0.50 -7.75
N ALA A 6 21.17 0.37 -8.88
CA ALA A 6 19.74 0.63 -8.96
C ALA A 6 18.92 -0.59 -9.44
N PRO A 7 18.99 -1.74 -8.74
CA PRO A 7 18.25 -2.94 -9.10
C PRO A 7 16.79 -2.88 -8.62
N ASP A 8 15.94 -3.65 -9.29
CA ASP A 8 14.63 -4.05 -8.79
C ASP A 8 14.74 -5.37 -7.98
N SER A 9 13.65 -5.77 -7.33
CA SER A 9 13.52 -7.03 -6.61
C SER A 9 13.65 -8.25 -7.52
N PHE A 10 14.07 -9.37 -6.94
CA PHE A 10 13.96 -10.68 -7.56
C PHE A 10 12.69 -11.33 -7.03
N LYS A 11 11.62 -11.21 -7.81
CA LYS A 11 10.26 -11.62 -7.42
C LYS A 11 10.22 -13.03 -6.80
N GLY A 12 9.64 -13.14 -5.61
CA GLY A 12 9.55 -14.39 -4.84
C GLY A 12 10.88 -14.86 -4.22
N ASN A 13 11.92 -14.02 -4.20
CA ASN A 13 13.24 -14.37 -3.67
C ASN A 13 13.84 -13.26 -2.79
N MET A 14 14.23 -12.13 -3.37
CA MET A 14 14.89 -11.02 -2.65
C MET A 14 14.24 -9.68 -2.95
N ARG A 15 14.03 -8.87 -1.90
CA ARG A 15 13.61 -7.47 -2.04
C ARG A 15 14.76 -6.62 -2.58
N SER A 16 14.45 -5.54 -3.29
CA SER A 16 15.47 -4.68 -3.92
C SER A 16 16.54 -4.14 -2.95
N PRO A 17 16.28 -3.86 -1.65
CA PRO A 17 17.34 -3.47 -0.72
C PRO A 17 18.32 -4.62 -0.43
N GLN A 18 17.84 -5.87 -0.41
CA GLN A 18 18.69 -7.05 -0.24
C GLN A 18 19.56 -7.26 -1.48
N VAL A 19 18.99 -7.11 -2.67
CA VAL A 19 19.76 -7.16 -3.94
C VAL A 19 20.87 -6.09 -3.95
N CYS A 20 20.58 -4.87 -3.49
CA CYS A 20 21.59 -3.82 -3.36
C CYS A 20 22.74 -4.23 -2.42
N ALA A 21 22.42 -4.84 -1.28
CA ALA A 21 23.41 -5.26 -0.30
C ALA A 21 24.35 -6.34 -0.88
N GLU A 22 23.80 -7.35 -1.55
CA GLU A 22 24.58 -8.43 -2.17
C GLU A 22 25.46 -7.91 -3.32
N LEU A 23 24.92 -7.04 -4.17
CA LEU A 23 25.70 -6.39 -5.23
C LEU A 23 26.82 -5.53 -4.66
N ALA A 24 26.55 -4.77 -3.60
CA ALA A 24 27.55 -3.93 -2.97
C ALA A 24 28.70 -4.75 -2.37
N ALA A 25 28.38 -5.85 -1.68
CA ALA A 25 29.37 -6.77 -1.14
C ALA A 25 30.27 -7.36 -2.24
N GLY A 26 29.68 -7.80 -3.35
CA GLY A 26 30.42 -8.31 -4.50
C GLY A 26 31.33 -7.27 -5.15
N VAL A 27 30.84 -6.04 -5.33
CA VAL A 27 31.64 -4.93 -5.89
C VAL A 27 32.81 -4.59 -4.98
N LEU A 28 32.61 -4.48 -3.66
CA LEU A 28 33.70 -4.15 -2.73
C LEU A 28 34.73 -5.27 -2.60
N ALA A 29 34.33 -6.53 -2.78
CA ALA A 29 35.27 -7.65 -2.80
C ALA A 29 36.23 -7.57 -4.01
N ALA A 30 35.73 -7.13 -5.18
CA ALA A 30 36.54 -6.98 -6.39
C ALA A 30 37.25 -5.62 -6.49
N LEU A 31 36.65 -4.56 -5.96
CA LEU A 31 37.13 -3.19 -6.01
C LEU A 31 36.93 -2.48 -4.65
N PRO A 32 37.83 -2.72 -3.66
CA PRO A 32 37.65 -2.22 -2.29
C PRO A 32 37.58 -0.69 -2.14
N GLY A 33 38.09 0.05 -3.13
CA GLY A 33 38.07 1.52 -3.15
C GLY A 33 36.89 2.13 -3.92
N ALA A 34 35.87 1.33 -4.27
CA ALA A 34 34.67 1.84 -4.93
C ALA A 34 33.80 2.66 -3.94
N GLU A 35 33.30 3.80 -4.40
CA GLU A 35 32.21 4.51 -3.72
C GLU A 35 30.89 3.94 -4.27
N ILE A 36 30.08 3.37 -3.39
CA ILE A 36 28.80 2.73 -3.77
C ILE A 36 27.65 3.62 -3.34
N VAL A 37 26.73 3.85 -4.27
CA VAL A 37 25.44 4.49 -4.00
C VAL A 37 24.34 3.48 -4.32
N SER A 38 23.69 2.96 -3.28
CA SER A 38 22.57 2.02 -3.41
C SER A 38 21.26 2.78 -3.54
N VAL A 39 20.52 2.49 -4.59
CA VAL A 39 19.23 3.10 -4.92
C VAL A 39 18.25 1.97 -5.24
N PRO A 40 17.73 1.24 -4.23
CA PRO A 40 16.78 0.16 -4.46
C PRO A 40 15.56 0.71 -5.21
N MET A 41 15.22 0.06 -6.32
CA MET A 41 14.13 0.47 -7.20
C MET A 41 12.91 -0.41 -6.99
N ALA A 42 11.75 0.14 -7.38
CA ALA A 42 10.50 -0.59 -7.52
C ALA A 42 9.66 0.08 -8.62
N ASP A 43 8.70 -0.66 -9.18
CA ASP A 43 7.82 -0.22 -10.26
C ASP A 43 6.42 0.23 -9.80
N GLY A 44 6.21 0.33 -8.47
CA GLY A 44 4.90 0.60 -7.88
C GLY A 44 4.16 -0.64 -7.41
N GLY A 45 4.72 -1.84 -7.65
CA GLY A 45 4.24 -3.11 -7.09
C GLY A 45 4.81 -3.42 -5.70
N GLU A 46 4.89 -4.71 -5.40
CA GLU A 46 5.39 -5.25 -4.13
C GLU A 46 6.79 -4.72 -3.78
N GLY A 47 6.97 -4.23 -2.55
CA GLY A 47 8.28 -3.78 -2.05
C GLY A 47 8.65 -2.35 -2.44
N THR A 48 7.73 -1.59 -3.03
CA THR A 48 7.89 -0.16 -3.31
C THR A 48 8.12 0.64 -2.04
N THR A 49 7.35 0.36 -0.98
CA THR A 49 7.41 1.03 0.31
C THR A 49 8.78 0.83 0.96
N ASP A 50 9.29 -0.41 0.95
CA ASP A 50 10.61 -0.72 1.50
C ASP A 50 11.73 -0.06 0.69
N SER A 51 11.62 -0.08 -0.64
CA SER A 51 12.58 0.57 -1.55
C SER A 51 12.68 2.06 -1.24
N VAL A 52 11.54 2.74 -1.14
CA VAL A 52 11.49 4.17 -0.83
C VAL A 52 12.03 4.45 0.57
N ALA A 53 11.64 3.68 1.58
CA ALA A 53 12.13 3.84 2.94
C ALA A 53 13.67 3.69 2.99
N ALA A 54 14.20 2.63 2.36
CA ALA A 54 15.64 2.37 2.30
C ALA A 54 16.41 3.47 1.54
N ALA A 55 15.86 3.97 0.42
CA ALA A 55 16.51 5.00 -0.39
C ALA A 55 16.47 6.40 0.25
N THR A 56 15.45 6.70 1.06
CA THR A 56 15.22 8.03 1.65
C THR A 56 15.59 8.13 3.13
N GLY A 57 15.75 6.99 3.81
CA GLY A 57 15.88 6.93 5.27
C GLY A 57 14.58 7.23 6.00
N ALA A 58 13.42 7.19 5.31
CA ALA A 58 12.12 7.36 5.94
C ALA A 58 11.80 6.21 6.88
N GLU A 59 11.13 6.52 7.99
CA GLU A 59 10.63 5.52 8.93
C GLU A 59 9.43 4.78 8.33
N LEU A 60 9.36 3.47 8.57
CA LEU A 60 8.19 2.66 8.29
C LEU A 60 7.25 2.70 9.49
N HIS A 61 5.99 3.03 9.24
CA HIS A 61 4.92 3.02 10.23
C HIS A 61 4.01 1.82 9.97
N GLU A 62 3.76 1.03 11.01
CA GLU A 62 2.81 -0.08 10.97
C GLU A 62 1.42 0.38 11.44
N VAL A 63 0.39 -0.20 10.82
CA VAL A 63 -1.01 0.02 11.18
C VAL A 63 -1.79 -1.29 11.04
N THR A 64 -2.57 -1.63 12.07
CA THR A 64 -3.50 -2.76 11.99
C THR A 64 -4.75 -2.32 11.25
N VAL A 65 -5.09 -3.00 10.16
CA VAL A 65 -6.24 -2.71 9.29
C VAL A 65 -6.99 -3.97 8.91
N HIS A 66 -8.17 -3.83 8.32
CA HIS A 66 -8.94 -4.96 7.81
C HIS A 66 -8.34 -5.52 6.51
N GLY A 67 -7.96 -6.80 6.54
CA GLY A 67 -7.59 -7.59 5.39
C GLY A 67 -8.74 -7.78 4.38
N PRO A 68 -8.50 -8.43 3.22
CA PRO A 68 -9.50 -8.56 2.18
C PRO A 68 -10.81 -9.22 2.64
N LEU A 69 -10.74 -10.16 3.60
CA LEU A 69 -11.91 -10.85 4.17
C LEU A 69 -12.32 -10.32 5.56
N GLY A 70 -11.88 -9.10 5.92
CA GLY A 70 -12.23 -8.44 7.19
C GLY A 70 -11.43 -8.91 8.42
N ARG A 71 -10.47 -9.82 8.26
CA ARG A 71 -9.56 -10.20 9.36
C ARG A 71 -8.50 -9.12 9.58
N PRO A 72 -8.06 -8.84 10.81
CA PRO A 72 -7.00 -7.86 11.04
C PRO A 72 -5.68 -8.31 10.40
N VAL A 73 -4.98 -7.39 9.73
CA VAL A 73 -3.64 -7.57 9.15
C VAL A 73 -2.76 -6.37 9.50
N GLN A 74 -1.44 -6.59 9.57
CA GLN A 74 -0.47 -5.50 9.69
C GLN A 74 -0.13 -4.97 8.30
N ALA A 75 -0.53 -3.73 8.03
CA ALA A 75 -0.07 -2.98 6.86
C ALA A 75 1.00 -1.98 7.28
N GLN A 76 1.82 -1.52 6.33
CA GLN A 76 2.88 -0.55 6.58
C GLN A 76 2.87 0.57 5.55
N PHE A 77 3.45 1.71 5.90
CA PHE A 77 3.71 2.81 4.98
C PHE A 77 4.95 3.60 5.39
N ALA A 78 5.58 4.29 4.44
CA ALA A 78 6.67 5.22 4.70
C ALA A 78 6.14 6.65 4.72
N LEU A 79 6.58 7.48 5.67
CA LEU A 79 6.29 8.91 5.69
C LEU A 79 7.57 9.73 5.55
N LEU A 80 7.68 10.46 4.45
CA LEU A 80 8.87 11.26 4.13
C LEU A 80 8.82 12.64 4.84
N PRO A 81 9.97 13.30 5.03
CA PRO A 81 10.05 14.62 5.66
C PRO A 81 9.21 15.71 4.97
N ASP A 82 8.99 15.58 3.66
CA ASP A 82 8.17 16.49 2.85
C ASP A 82 6.65 16.22 2.94
N ARG A 83 6.24 15.30 3.83
CA ARG A 83 4.85 14.84 4.02
C ARG A 83 4.29 14.02 2.86
N THR A 84 5.16 13.45 2.01
CA THR A 84 4.76 12.38 1.08
C THR A 84 4.65 11.06 1.85
N ALA A 85 3.48 10.43 1.82
CA ALA A 85 3.30 9.07 2.29
C ALA A 85 3.35 8.10 1.11
N VAL A 86 4.03 6.97 1.28
CA VAL A 86 4.16 5.91 0.27
C VAL A 86 3.68 4.60 0.87
N ALA A 87 2.81 3.90 0.15
CA ALA A 87 2.34 2.57 0.54
C ALA A 87 1.93 1.74 -0.67
N GLU A 88 1.62 0.47 -0.39
CA GLU A 88 1.02 -0.46 -1.32
C GLU A 88 -0.31 -0.95 -0.75
N MET A 89 -1.35 -0.95 -1.58
CA MET A 89 -2.65 -1.51 -1.17
C MET A 89 -2.53 -3.00 -0.84
N ALA A 90 -1.58 -3.71 -1.45
CA ALA A 90 -1.40 -5.15 -1.24
C ALA A 90 -1.11 -5.50 0.23
N ALA A 91 -0.52 -4.57 0.99
CA ALA A 91 -0.27 -4.75 2.42
C ALA A 91 -1.57 -4.87 3.24
N ALA A 92 -2.66 -4.25 2.77
CA ALA A 92 -3.97 -4.29 3.43
C ALA A 92 -5.02 -5.13 2.68
N SER A 93 -4.93 -5.19 1.35
CA SER A 93 -5.96 -5.72 0.45
C SER A 93 -5.38 -6.61 -0.64
N GLY A 94 -4.20 -7.19 -0.42
CA GLY A 94 -3.45 -7.99 -1.39
C GLY A 94 -3.87 -9.45 -1.47
N ILE A 95 -3.59 -10.07 -2.63
CA ILE A 95 -3.89 -11.47 -2.92
C ILE A 95 -3.08 -12.45 -2.07
N GLU A 96 -1.88 -12.06 -1.62
CA GLU A 96 -1.01 -12.89 -0.78
C GLU A 96 -1.52 -13.04 0.66
N LEU A 97 -2.52 -12.25 1.07
CA LEU A 97 -3.17 -12.35 2.36
C LEU A 97 -4.23 -13.46 2.42
N LEU A 98 -4.43 -14.19 1.31
CA LEU A 98 -5.47 -15.19 1.14
C LEU A 98 -4.89 -16.57 0.82
N GLY A 99 -5.50 -17.59 1.42
CA GLY A 99 -5.35 -18.98 0.98
C GLY A 99 -5.98 -19.21 -0.39
N SER A 100 -5.54 -20.25 -1.10
CA SER A 100 -6.08 -20.59 -2.43
C SER A 100 -7.57 -20.94 -2.40
N ASP A 101 -8.06 -21.48 -1.30
CA ASP A 101 -9.46 -21.79 -1.02
C ASP A 101 -10.29 -20.57 -0.59
N GLU A 102 -9.63 -19.45 -0.31
CA GLU A 102 -10.27 -18.20 0.13
C GLU A 102 -10.51 -17.21 -1.02
N LEU A 103 -9.99 -17.51 -2.22
CA LEU A 103 -10.06 -16.64 -3.39
C LEU A 103 -11.50 -16.52 -3.91
N ASN A 104 -12.19 -15.46 -3.48
CA ASN A 104 -13.48 -15.07 -4.00
C ASN A 104 -13.58 -13.53 -4.11
N PRO A 105 -13.44 -12.97 -5.32
CA PRO A 105 -13.37 -11.52 -5.50
C PRO A 105 -14.70 -10.81 -5.18
N LEU A 106 -15.83 -11.52 -5.13
CA LEU A 106 -17.12 -10.94 -4.74
C LEU A 106 -17.21 -10.63 -3.23
N ARG A 107 -16.37 -11.28 -2.42
CA ARG A 107 -16.37 -11.15 -0.96
C ARG A 107 -15.23 -10.30 -0.42
N THR A 108 -14.22 -10.03 -1.23
CA THR A 108 -13.03 -9.29 -0.79
C THR A 108 -13.28 -7.78 -0.85
N SER A 109 -12.77 -7.06 0.15
CA SER A 109 -12.97 -5.63 0.33
C SER A 109 -11.64 -4.86 0.40
N THR A 110 -11.65 -3.62 -0.10
CA THR A 110 -10.55 -2.65 0.02
C THR A 110 -10.60 -1.81 1.30
N LEU A 111 -11.44 -2.18 2.28
CA LEU A 111 -11.62 -1.42 3.53
C LEU A 111 -10.30 -1.07 4.22
N GLY A 112 -9.41 -2.06 4.40
CA GLY A 112 -8.13 -1.80 5.06
C GLY A 112 -7.22 -0.85 4.29
N THR A 113 -7.32 -0.78 2.96
CA THR A 113 -6.60 0.24 2.18
C THR A 113 -7.10 1.64 2.56
N GLY A 114 -8.42 1.81 2.74
CA GLY A 114 -9.00 3.07 3.21
C GLY A 114 -8.53 3.44 4.61
N GLU A 115 -8.45 2.47 5.53
CA GLU A 115 -7.94 2.65 6.89
C GLU A 115 -6.44 3.02 6.91
N GLN A 116 -5.65 2.38 6.05
CA GLN A 116 -4.23 2.68 5.88
C GLN A 116 -4.03 4.12 5.36
N LEU A 117 -4.80 4.53 4.34
CA LEU A 117 -4.79 5.90 3.83
C LEU A 117 -5.23 6.91 4.89
N ARG A 118 -6.26 6.56 5.68
CA ARG A 118 -6.71 7.39 6.80
C ARG A 118 -5.59 7.60 7.82
N ALA A 119 -4.86 6.55 8.19
CA ALA A 119 -3.72 6.66 9.12
C ALA A 119 -2.63 7.60 8.58
N MET A 120 -2.31 7.54 7.29
CA MET A 120 -1.35 8.48 6.67
C MET A 120 -1.84 9.93 6.75
N LEU A 121 -3.12 10.15 6.43
CA LEU A 121 -3.73 11.47 6.48
C LEU A 121 -3.73 12.00 7.92
N ASP A 122 -4.07 11.18 8.91
CA ASP A 122 -4.01 11.53 10.33
C ASP A 122 -2.58 11.92 10.75
N MET A 123 -1.57 11.21 10.23
CA MET A 123 -0.14 11.47 10.52
C MET A 123 0.47 12.68 9.81
N GLY A 124 -0.29 13.41 9.00
CA GLY A 124 0.25 14.61 8.38
C GLY A 124 0.47 14.54 6.88
N ALA A 125 0.16 13.43 6.20
CA ALA A 125 0.39 13.32 4.76
C ALA A 125 -0.30 14.44 3.97
N ARG A 126 0.42 14.93 2.96
CA ARG A 126 0.00 15.97 2.00
C ARG A 126 0.10 15.51 0.55
N ARG A 127 0.83 14.43 0.32
CA ARG A 127 0.91 13.72 -0.94
C ARG A 127 0.87 12.23 -0.65
N ILE A 128 0.13 11.46 -1.43
CA ILE A 128 0.08 10.00 -1.27
C ILE A 128 0.51 9.36 -2.59
N VAL A 129 1.47 8.45 -2.50
CA VAL A 129 1.86 7.54 -3.58
C VAL A 129 1.41 6.16 -3.17
N LEU A 130 0.38 5.64 -3.83
CA LEU A 130 -0.19 4.33 -3.55
C LEU A 130 0.09 3.37 -4.71
N GLY A 131 0.87 2.32 -4.44
CA GLY A 131 0.98 1.16 -5.30
C GLY A 131 -0.31 0.34 -5.28
N ILE A 132 -0.94 0.12 -6.43
CA ILE A 132 -2.25 -0.56 -6.52
C ILE A 132 -2.15 -2.00 -7.07
N GLY A 133 -0.94 -2.49 -7.29
CA GLY A 133 -0.70 -3.86 -7.78
C GLY A 133 -0.99 -4.92 -6.72
N GLY A 134 -1.19 -6.17 -7.17
CA GLY A 134 -1.30 -7.34 -6.27
C GLY A 134 -2.59 -7.43 -5.46
N SER A 135 -3.66 -6.73 -5.85
CA SER A 135 -4.95 -6.70 -5.14
C SER A 135 -5.69 -8.04 -5.14
N ALA A 136 -6.40 -8.34 -4.06
CA ALA A 136 -7.35 -9.45 -3.95
C ALA A 136 -8.80 -9.07 -4.36
N THR A 137 -9.03 -7.81 -4.71
CA THR A 137 -10.35 -7.17 -4.67
C THR A 137 -10.84 -6.75 -6.06
N VAL A 138 -12.17 -6.74 -6.25
CA VAL A 138 -12.86 -6.14 -7.42
C VAL A 138 -14.03 -5.26 -6.98
N ASP A 139 -14.01 -4.76 -5.75
CA ASP A 139 -15.06 -3.92 -5.16
C ASP A 139 -15.04 -2.47 -5.66
N GLY A 140 -14.30 -2.16 -6.72
CA GLY A 140 -14.21 -0.81 -7.29
C GLY A 140 -13.66 0.26 -6.33
N GLY A 141 -12.99 -0.12 -5.23
CA GLY A 141 -12.55 0.81 -4.19
C GLY A 141 -13.66 1.23 -3.22
N ALA A 142 -14.80 0.54 -3.21
CA ALA A 142 -15.91 0.82 -2.31
C ALA A 142 -15.52 0.71 -0.84
N GLY A 143 -14.83 -0.37 -0.45
CA GLY A 143 -14.30 -0.52 0.89
C GLY A 143 -13.33 0.60 1.24
N MET A 144 -12.41 0.95 0.34
CA MET A 144 -11.45 2.05 0.53
C MET A 144 -12.17 3.38 0.79
N ALA A 145 -13.22 3.69 0.04
CA ALA A 145 -14.05 4.87 0.26
C ALA A 145 -14.72 4.82 1.64
N GLN A 146 -15.28 3.68 2.05
CA GLN A 146 -15.85 3.50 3.39
C GLN A 146 -14.82 3.71 4.50
N GLY A 147 -13.60 3.17 4.36
CA GLY A 147 -12.49 3.39 5.31
C GLY A 147 -12.04 4.85 5.42
N LEU A 148 -12.29 5.64 4.37
CA LEU A 148 -12.07 7.09 4.32
C LEU A 148 -13.28 7.91 4.79
N GLY A 149 -14.35 7.27 5.27
CA GLY A 149 -15.52 7.93 5.86
C GLY A 149 -16.68 8.20 4.91
N TYR A 150 -16.62 7.72 3.66
CA TYR A 150 -17.79 7.73 2.79
C TYR A 150 -18.81 6.69 3.26
N ARG A 151 -20.09 6.96 3.02
CA ARG A 151 -21.15 5.98 3.21
C ARG A 151 -21.71 5.56 1.86
N LEU A 152 -21.75 4.27 1.62
CA LEU A 152 -22.31 3.65 0.42
C LEU A 152 -23.61 3.00 0.85
N LEU A 153 -24.74 3.49 0.37
CA LEU A 153 -26.07 3.16 0.88
C LEU A 153 -26.92 2.46 -0.17
N ASP A 154 -27.73 1.51 0.28
CA ASP A 154 -28.78 0.89 -0.52
C ASP A 154 -30.02 1.79 -0.68
N ALA A 155 -31.04 1.30 -1.39
CA ALA A 155 -32.29 2.04 -1.61
C ALA A 155 -33.11 2.30 -0.33
N ALA A 156 -32.84 1.58 0.75
CA ALA A 156 -33.45 1.79 2.06
C ALA A 156 -32.63 2.76 2.95
N GLY A 157 -31.47 3.22 2.48
CA GLY A 157 -30.58 4.10 3.23
C GLY A 157 -29.66 3.38 4.23
N ILE A 158 -29.49 2.06 4.07
CA ILE A 158 -28.62 1.22 4.91
C ILE A 158 -27.23 1.10 4.28
N ASP A 159 -26.18 1.13 5.09
CA ASP A 159 -24.81 0.95 4.63
C ASP A 159 -24.62 -0.43 3.98
N LEU A 160 -23.94 -0.45 2.83
CA LEU A 160 -23.58 -1.67 2.13
C LEU A 160 -22.52 -2.44 2.91
N GLU A 161 -22.70 -3.76 2.95
CA GLU A 161 -21.68 -4.68 3.42
C GLU A 161 -20.40 -4.58 2.58
N PRO A 162 -19.21 -4.82 3.17
CA PRO A 162 -17.96 -4.84 2.42
C PRO A 162 -17.94 -5.89 1.29
N GLY A 163 -17.33 -5.53 0.16
CA GLY A 163 -17.07 -6.43 -0.97
C GLY A 163 -17.95 -6.18 -2.20
N ALA A 164 -17.51 -6.70 -3.34
CA ALA A 164 -18.12 -6.36 -4.64
C ALA A 164 -19.57 -6.85 -4.80
N ALA A 165 -19.98 -7.91 -4.09
CA ALA A 165 -21.34 -8.45 -4.17
C ALA A 165 -22.41 -7.40 -3.80
N ALA A 166 -22.14 -6.59 -2.78
CA ALA A 166 -23.08 -5.59 -2.25
C ALA A 166 -23.29 -4.42 -3.22
N LEU A 167 -22.34 -4.18 -4.15
CA LEU A 167 -22.41 -3.03 -5.07
C LEU A 167 -23.59 -3.05 -6.03
N SER A 168 -24.14 -4.24 -6.30
CA SER A 168 -25.37 -4.36 -7.08
C SER A 168 -26.58 -3.66 -6.43
N GLY A 169 -26.54 -3.45 -5.11
CA GLY A 169 -27.56 -2.74 -4.34
C GLY A 169 -27.26 -1.26 -4.11
N LEU A 170 -26.14 -0.72 -4.62
CA LEU A 170 -25.76 0.67 -4.39
C LEU A 170 -26.79 1.64 -5.00
N ALA A 171 -27.34 2.52 -4.16
CA ALA A 171 -28.28 3.55 -4.58
C ALA A 171 -27.73 4.96 -4.35
N THR A 172 -27.02 5.20 -3.25
CA THR A 172 -26.53 6.54 -2.87
C THR A 172 -25.11 6.49 -2.33
N ILE A 173 -24.29 7.48 -2.68
CA ILE A 173 -22.98 7.73 -2.07
C ILE A 173 -23.06 9.02 -1.27
N ASP A 174 -22.86 8.95 0.03
CA ASP A 174 -22.79 10.10 0.94
C ASP A 174 -21.33 10.37 1.32
N ALA A 175 -20.84 11.55 0.94
CA ALA A 175 -19.48 12.01 1.19
C ALA A 175 -19.36 12.95 2.40
N SER A 176 -20.43 13.14 3.18
CA SER A 176 -20.45 14.07 4.32
C SER A 176 -19.45 13.69 5.43
N GLY A 177 -19.16 12.39 5.57
CA GLY A 177 -18.16 11.86 6.50
C GLY A 177 -16.75 11.71 5.92
N ALA A 178 -16.54 12.06 4.65
CA ALA A 178 -15.26 11.89 3.99
C ALA A 178 -14.13 12.61 4.75
N HIS A 179 -13.00 11.94 4.91
CA HIS A 179 -11.87 12.44 5.69
C HIS A 179 -11.47 13.86 5.23
N PRO A 180 -11.46 14.87 6.12
CA PRO A 180 -11.41 16.28 5.72
C PRO A 180 -10.13 16.62 4.95
N ARG A 181 -9.03 15.94 5.27
CA ARG A 181 -7.71 16.16 4.65
C ARG A 181 -7.56 15.60 3.24
N LEU A 182 -8.53 14.82 2.73
CA LEU A 182 -8.51 14.35 1.34
C LEU A 182 -8.48 15.52 0.35
N ARG A 183 -9.14 16.64 0.66
CA ARG A 183 -9.16 17.84 -0.19
C ARG A 183 -7.84 18.62 -0.15
N GLU A 184 -7.00 18.34 0.83
CA GLU A 184 -5.72 19.00 1.05
C GLU A 184 -4.54 18.15 0.56
N CYS A 185 -4.82 16.94 0.06
CA CYS A 185 -3.83 15.98 -0.41
C CYS A 185 -3.82 15.94 -1.94
N ALA A 186 -2.62 15.97 -2.54
CA ALA A 186 -2.41 15.81 -3.97
C ALA A 186 -1.92 14.41 -4.34
#